data_AF-A0A2K3JRM7-F1
#
_entry.id   AF-A0A2K3JRM7-F1
#
_cell.length_a   1.000
_cell.length_b   1.000
_cell.length_c   1.000
_cell.angle_alpha   90.00
_cell.angle_beta   90.00
_cell.angle_gamma   90.00
#
_symmetry.space_group_name_H-M   'P 1'
#
loop_
_entity.id
_entity.type
_entity.pdbx_description
1 polymer ?
#
loop_
_entity_poly.entity_id
_entity_poly.type
_entity_poly.pdbx_seq_one_letter_code
_entity_poly.pdbx_strand_id
1 'polypeptide(L)'
;MGTTVNCRATQLIDGDGGFNVSGLDNFIETSNMASCDLSYAVVAILGPQSGGKSTLMNHLFGTKFKEMDAFRGRSQTTKGIWIAKCTGIEPCTIAMDLEGSDGSERGETYCMNGRIEKSYKLM
;
A
#
# COMPACT_ATOMS: atom_id res chain seq x y z
N MET A 1 -19.96 -20.39 -6.13
CA MET A 1 -19.14 -19.72 -7.18
C MET A 1 -18.42 -18.59 -6.48
N GLY A 2 -17.11 -18.72 -6.26
CA GLY A 2 -16.33 -17.73 -5.52
C GLY A 2 -16.21 -16.43 -6.31
N THR A 3 -16.71 -15.34 -5.76
CA THR A 3 -16.44 -14.01 -6.29
C THR A 3 -14.94 -13.77 -6.14
N THR A 4 -14.21 -13.74 -7.25
CA THR A 4 -12.81 -13.32 -7.26
C THR A 4 -12.78 -11.85 -6.86
N VAL A 5 -12.62 -11.56 -5.57
CA VAL A 5 -12.44 -10.19 -5.07
C VAL A 5 -11.16 -9.68 -5.74
N ASN A 6 -11.32 -8.77 -6.69
CA ASN A 6 -10.21 -8.27 -7.48
C ASN A 6 -9.42 -7.30 -6.58
N CYS A 7 -8.37 -7.79 -5.92
CA CYS A 7 -7.46 -6.99 -5.11
C CYS A 7 -6.70 -6.00 -5.99
N ARG A 8 -7.35 -4.89 -6.33
CA ARG A 8 -6.73 -3.77 -7.03
C ARG A 8 -6.17 -2.81 -6.00
N ALA A 9 -4.92 -2.42 -6.21
CA ALA A 9 -4.32 -1.32 -5.47
C ALA A 9 -4.97 0.00 -5.91
N THR A 10 -5.29 0.85 -4.95
CA THR A 10 -5.86 2.18 -5.15
C THR A 10 -4.87 3.22 -4.63
N GLN A 11 -4.60 4.26 -5.43
CA GLN A 11 -3.84 5.41 -4.96
C GLN A 11 -4.72 6.27 -4.07
N LEU A 12 -4.33 6.41 -2.80
CA LEU A 12 -5.04 7.18 -1.79
C LEU A 12 -4.60 8.64 -1.80
N ILE A 13 -3.29 8.87 -1.89
CA ILE A 13 -2.67 10.19 -2.00
C ILE A 13 -1.72 10.15 -3.20
N ASP A 14 -1.76 11.16 -4.06
CA ASP A 14 -0.84 11.29 -5.19
C ASP A 14 0.54 11.87 -4.77
N GLY A 15 1.45 12.04 -5.73
CA GLY A 15 2.80 12.58 -5.46
C GLY A 15 2.82 14.07 -5.09
N ASP A 16 1.75 14.81 -5.40
CA ASP A 16 1.60 16.22 -5.12
C ASP A 16 0.82 16.47 -3.81
N GLY A 17 0.37 15.39 -3.15
CA GLY A 17 -0.38 15.44 -1.88
C GLY A 17 -1.90 15.50 -2.07
N GLY A 18 -2.41 15.37 -3.30
CA GLY A 18 -3.84 15.31 -3.60
C GLY A 18 -4.48 14.02 -3.07
N PHE A 19 -5.59 14.16 -2.35
CA PHE A 19 -6.33 13.03 -1.78
C PHE A 19 -7.41 12.52 -2.73
N ASN A 20 -7.36 11.23 -3.04
CA ASN A 20 -8.25 10.58 -4.01
C ASN A 20 -9.53 10.05 -3.33
N VAL A 21 -10.47 10.95 -3.06
CA VAL A 21 -11.76 10.62 -2.42
C VAL A 21 -12.53 9.56 -3.23
N SER A 22 -12.68 9.78 -4.53
CA SER A 22 -13.47 8.88 -5.40
C SER A 22 -12.84 7.48 -5.52
N GLY A 23 -11.50 7.41 -5.51
CA GLY A 23 -10.78 6.14 -5.45
C GLY A 23 -11.01 5.41 -4.13
N LEU A 24 -11.02 6.13 -3.01
CA LEU A 24 -11.28 5.56 -1.69
C LEU A 24 -12.72 5.04 -1.57
N ASP A 25 -13.71 5.79 -2.02
CA ASP A 25 -15.12 5.37 -1.98
C ASP A 25 -15.32 4.06 -2.76
N ASN A 26 -14.79 4.02 -3.99
CA ASN A 26 -14.81 2.81 -4.81
C ASN A 26 -14.03 1.64 -4.16
N PHE A 27 -12.93 1.94 -3.48
CA PHE A 27 -12.18 0.92 -2.74
C PHE A 27 -13.04 0.32 -1.61
N ILE A 28 -13.71 1.13 -0.81
CA ILE A 28 -14.57 0.68 0.30
C ILE A 28 -15.70 -0.21 -0.21
N GLU A 29 -16.37 0.20 -1.29
CA GLU A 29 -17.44 -0.56 -1.94
C GLU A 29 -16.95 -1.92 -2.48
N THR A 30 -15.87 -1.90 -3.28
CA THR A 30 -15.38 -3.11 -3.96
C THR A 30 -14.67 -4.10 -3.03
N SER A 31 -14.08 -3.60 -1.96
CA SER A 31 -13.40 -4.44 -0.96
C SER A 31 -14.36 -5.04 0.06
N ASN A 32 -15.66 -4.71 -0.01
CA ASN A 32 -16.69 -5.17 0.94
C ASN A 32 -16.32 -4.84 2.40
N MET A 33 -15.69 -3.68 2.63
CA MET A 33 -15.29 -3.24 3.98
C MET A 33 -16.51 -3.03 4.88
N ALA A 34 -17.68 -2.70 4.34
CA ALA A 34 -18.91 -2.54 5.12
C ALA A 34 -19.35 -3.82 5.85
N SER A 35 -18.93 -5.00 5.38
CA SER A 35 -19.16 -6.28 6.05
C SER A 35 -18.11 -6.65 7.08
N CYS A 36 -16.97 -5.96 7.05
CA CYS A 36 -15.94 -6.07 8.06
C CYS A 36 -16.31 -5.04 9.12
N ASP A 37 -16.83 -5.48 10.27
CA ASP A 37 -17.12 -4.61 11.41
C ASP A 37 -15.84 -3.89 11.90
N LEU A 38 -15.69 -3.69 13.21
CA LEU A 38 -14.52 -3.05 13.81
C LEU A 38 -13.24 -3.92 13.72
N SER A 39 -13.32 -5.12 13.13
CA SER A 39 -12.22 -6.07 13.00
C SER A 39 -11.48 -5.89 11.67
N TYR A 40 -10.63 -4.86 11.63
CA TYR A 40 -9.69 -4.65 10.53
C TYR A 40 -8.30 -4.31 11.05
N ALA A 41 -7.28 -4.66 10.28
CA ALA A 41 -5.90 -4.31 10.54
C ALA A 41 -5.34 -3.52 9.36
N VAL A 42 -4.45 -2.57 9.64
CA VAL A 42 -3.70 -1.86 8.60
C VAL A 42 -2.22 -2.14 8.80
N VAL A 43 -1.55 -2.53 7.72
CA VAL A 43 -0.10 -2.76 7.69
C VAL A 43 0.51 -1.79 6.70
N ALA A 44 1.44 -0.96 7.17
CA ALA A 44 2.17 -0.02 6.34
C ALA A 44 3.63 -0.46 6.20
N ILE A 45 4.20 -0.24 5.01
CA ILE A 45 5.64 -0.39 4.77
C ILE A 45 6.26 0.95 4.41
N LEU A 46 7.32 1.31 5.13
CA LEU A 46 8.12 2.50 4.89
C LEU A 46 9.58 2.09 4.69
N GLY A 47 10.32 2.87 3.91
CA GLY A 47 11.75 2.61 3.66
C GLY A 47 12.26 3.29 2.39
N PRO A 48 13.56 3.14 2.09
CA PRO A 48 14.22 3.82 0.98
C PRO A 48 13.59 3.50 -0.38
N GLN A 49 13.77 4.39 -1.37
CA GLN A 49 13.29 4.11 -2.72
C GLN A 49 14.04 2.91 -3.27
N SER A 50 13.34 2.11 -4.09
CA SER A 50 13.92 0.90 -4.69
C SER A 50 14.34 -0.20 -3.69
N GLY A 51 14.02 -0.07 -2.40
CA GLY A 51 14.30 -1.09 -1.37
C GLY A 51 13.40 -2.34 -1.39
N GLY A 52 12.68 -2.60 -2.49
CA GLY A 52 11.83 -3.79 -2.64
C GLY A 52 10.52 -3.81 -1.84
N LYS A 53 10.04 -2.65 -1.35
CA LYS A 53 8.84 -2.54 -0.52
C LYS A 53 7.59 -3.16 -1.15
N SER A 54 7.24 -2.71 -2.36
CA SER A 54 6.07 -3.19 -3.10
C SER A 54 6.17 -4.67 -3.43
N THR A 55 7.37 -5.14 -3.79
CA THR A 55 7.65 -6.57 -4.00
C THR A 55 7.41 -7.39 -2.73
N LEU A 56 7.91 -6.95 -1.58
CA LEU A 56 7.68 -7.63 -0.30
C LEU A 56 6.20 -7.70 0.06
N MET A 57 5.47 -6.59 -0.10
CA MET A 57 4.03 -6.53 0.19
C MET A 57 3.23 -7.47 -0.72
N ASN A 58 3.56 -7.51 -2.01
CA ASN A 58 2.92 -8.41 -2.97
C ASN A 58 3.09 -9.89 -2.59
N HIS A 59 4.29 -10.27 -2.15
CA HIS A 59 4.57 -11.65 -1.75
C HIS A 59 3.98 -12.02 -0.37
N LEU A 60 4.03 -11.11 0.61
CA LEU A 60 3.61 -11.40 1.99
C LEU A 60 2.09 -11.32 2.17
N PHE A 61 1.43 -10.40 1.46
CA PHE A 61 0.01 -10.10 1.65
C PHE A 61 -0.86 -10.40 0.42
N GLY A 62 -0.28 -10.96 -0.64
CA GLY A 62 -1.00 -11.30 -1.87
C GLY A 62 -1.52 -10.08 -2.63
N THR A 63 -0.89 -8.92 -2.45
CA THR A 63 -1.27 -7.67 -3.12
C THR A 63 -0.71 -7.60 -4.54
N LYS A 64 -1.12 -6.56 -5.28
CA LYS A 64 -0.64 -6.28 -6.65
C LYS A 64 -0.24 -4.81 -6.81
N PHE A 65 0.57 -4.30 -5.88
CA PHE A 65 1.21 -3.00 -6.01
C PHE A 65 2.15 -2.99 -7.21
N LYS A 66 2.31 -1.81 -7.82
CA LYS A 66 3.18 -1.63 -8.97
C LYS A 66 4.64 -1.83 -8.55
N GLU A 67 5.32 -2.77 -9.18
CA GLU A 67 6.74 -3.02 -8.96
C GLU A 67 7.60 -2.32 -10.02
N MET A 68 8.87 -2.08 -9.67
CA MET A 68 9.84 -1.49 -10.60
C MET A 68 10.10 -2.47 -11.73
N ASP A 69 9.93 -2.02 -12.96
CA ASP A 69 10.37 -2.79 -14.12
C ASP A 69 11.84 -2.51 -14.39
N ALA A 70 12.70 -3.44 -13.99
CA ALA A 70 14.15 -3.34 -14.15
C ALA A 70 14.58 -3.18 -15.62
N PHE A 71 13.79 -3.66 -16.59
CA PHE A 71 14.10 -3.54 -18.02
C PHE A 71 13.81 -2.14 -18.57
N ARG A 72 12.96 -1.34 -17.90
CA ARG A 72 12.58 0.01 -18.31
C ARG A 72 13.41 1.12 -17.64
N GLY A 73 14.38 0.74 -16.81
CA GLY A 73 15.28 1.66 -16.11
C GLY A 73 14.86 1.95 -14.67
N ARG A 74 15.84 2.37 -13.85
CA ARG A 74 15.63 2.72 -12.44
C ARG A 74 14.92 4.08 -12.36
N SER A 75 13.62 4.05 -12.12
CA SER A 75 12.81 5.25 -11.91
C SER A 75 11.86 5.04 -10.73
N GLN A 76 11.51 6.14 -10.05
CA GLN A 76 10.58 6.10 -8.93
C GLN A 76 9.28 5.39 -9.33
N THR A 77 8.99 4.27 -8.65
CA THR A 77 7.91 3.35 -9.06
C THR A 77 6.59 3.66 -8.36
N THR A 78 6.64 3.92 -7.06
CA THR A 78 5.49 4.28 -6.23
C THR A 78 5.53 5.78 -5.98
N LYS A 79 4.49 6.48 -6.44
CA LYS A 79 4.26 7.91 -6.14
C LYS A 79 3.07 8.07 -5.22
N GLY A 80 3.23 8.84 -4.15
CA GLY A 80 2.24 9.01 -3.10
C GLY A 80 2.01 7.74 -2.27
N ILE A 81 0.78 7.56 -1.80
CA ILE A 81 0.40 6.46 -0.89
C ILE A 81 -0.63 5.58 -1.57
N TRP A 82 -0.39 4.27 -1.56
CA TRP A 82 -1.26 3.27 -2.17
C TRP A 82 -1.81 2.32 -1.12
N ILE A 83 -3.05 1.90 -1.29
CA ILE A 83 -3.74 0.93 -0.42
C ILE A 83 -4.25 -0.26 -1.23
N ALA A 84 -4.28 -1.44 -0.61
CA ALA A 84 -4.88 -2.64 -1.18
C ALA A 84 -5.45 -3.53 -0.07
N LYS A 85 -6.58 -4.20 -0.33
CA LYS A 85 -7.10 -5.23 0.57
C LYS A 85 -6.33 -6.54 0.37
N CYS A 86 -5.90 -7.16 1.46
CA CYS A 86 -5.26 -8.47 1.43
C CYS A 86 -6.32 -9.57 1.31
N THR A 87 -6.12 -10.53 0.41
CA THR A 87 -7.04 -11.68 0.26
C THR A 87 -6.60 -12.83 1.15
N GLY A 88 -7.56 -13.51 1.79
CA GLY A 88 -7.29 -14.70 2.60
C GLY A 88 -6.60 -14.44 3.93
N ILE A 89 -6.61 -13.20 4.43
CA ILE A 89 -6.08 -12.82 5.74
C ILE A 89 -7.22 -12.29 6.62
N GLU A 90 -7.35 -12.89 7.80
CA GLU A 90 -8.27 -12.44 8.86
C GLU A 90 -7.46 -11.95 10.08
N PRO A 91 -7.89 -10.85 10.74
CA PRO A 91 -9.02 -9.98 10.40
C PRO A 91 -8.77 -9.20 9.09
N CYS A 92 -9.80 -8.52 8.57
CA CYS A 92 -9.72 -7.82 7.27
C CYS A 92 -8.49 -6.90 7.23
N THR A 93 -7.48 -7.28 6.46
CA THR A 93 -6.20 -6.58 6.45
C THR A 93 -6.08 -5.67 5.22
N ILE A 94 -5.69 -4.42 5.46
CA ILE A 94 -5.36 -3.44 4.43
C ILE A 94 -3.86 -3.22 4.44
N ALA A 95 -3.25 -3.45 3.29
CA ALA A 95 -1.85 -3.13 3.03
C ALA A 95 -1.74 -1.69 2.54
N MET A 96 -0.75 -0.95 3.05
CA MET A 96 -0.42 0.40 2.62
C MET A 96 1.04 0.46 2.18
N ASP A 97 1.28 0.77 0.91
CA ASP A 97 2.61 0.95 0.32
C ASP A 97 2.88 2.44 0.13
N LEU A 98 3.93 2.93 0.78
CA LEU A 98 4.31 4.34 0.75
C LEU A 98 5.45 4.56 -0.24
N GLU A 99 5.41 5.73 -0.89
CA GLU A 99 6.53 6.24 -1.67
C GLU A 99 7.84 6.12 -0.89
N GLY A 100 8.87 5.61 -1.57
CA GLY A 100 10.17 5.47 -0.96
C GLY A 100 10.83 6.81 -0.77
N SER A 101 11.32 7.08 0.43
CA SER A 101 12.08 8.29 0.73
C SER A 101 13.53 8.12 0.26
N ASP A 102 13.82 8.42 -1.02
CA ASP A 102 15.20 8.70 -1.43
C ASP A 102 15.49 10.18 -1.23
N GLY A 103 16.40 10.50 -0.31
CA GLY A 103 16.78 11.86 0.06
C GLY A 103 17.51 12.66 -1.02
N SER A 104 17.63 12.16 -2.25
CA SER A 104 18.40 12.83 -3.30
C SER A 104 17.58 13.83 -4.11
N GLU A 105 16.24 13.72 -4.17
CA GLU A 105 15.39 14.65 -4.94
C GLU A 105 14.77 15.78 -4.11
N ARG A 106 14.84 15.71 -2.77
CA ARG A 106 14.27 16.74 -1.88
C ARG A 106 15.27 17.51 -1.03
N GLY A 107 16.55 17.13 -1.05
CA GLY A 107 17.53 17.70 -0.13
C GLY A 107 17.21 17.28 1.31
N GLU A 108 18.23 16.77 1.98
CA GLU A 108 18.23 16.42 3.41
C GLU A 108 17.70 15.02 3.77
N THR A 109 18.61 14.30 4.43
CA THR A 109 18.55 12.91 4.89
C THR A 109 17.41 12.66 5.88
N TYR A 110 16.39 11.94 5.43
CA TYR A 110 15.55 11.12 6.31
C TYR A 110 15.77 9.65 5.96
N CYS A 111 16.87 9.08 6.43
CA CYS A 111 17.05 7.63 6.45
C CYS A 111 16.08 7.04 7.47
N MET A 112 14.84 6.78 7.07
CA MET A 112 13.94 5.94 7.87
C MET A 112 14.42 4.49 7.77
N ASN A 113 14.91 3.94 8.88
CA ASN A 113 15.12 2.51 9.01
C ASN A 113 13.77 1.83 8.74
N GLY A 114 13.69 1.04 7.66
CA GLY A 114 12.45 0.41 7.24
C GLY A 114 11.85 -0.41 8.37
N ARG A 115 10.69 0.01 8.87
CA ARG A 115 9.95 -0.66 9.93
C ARG A 115 8.61 -1.08 9.36
N ILE A 116 8.28 -2.35 9.50
CA ILE A 116 6.90 -2.81 9.31
C ILE A 116 6.17 -2.46 10.60
N GLU A 117 5.30 -1.45 10.55
CA GLU A 117 4.43 -1.14 11.68
C GLU A 117 3.11 -1.88 11.50
N LYS A 118 2.85 -2.83 12.41
CA LYS A 118 1.53 -3.41 12.59
C LYS A 118 0.85 -2.62 13.71
N SER A 119 -0.07 -1.74 13.35
CA SER A 119 -0.92 -1.10 14.33
C SER A 119 -2.17 -1.95 14.52
N TYR A 120 -2.22 -2.68 15.62
CA TYR A 120 -3.41 -3.40 16.04
C TYR A 120 -4.29 -2.42 16.82
N LYS A 121 -5.43 -2.02 16.26
CA LYS A 121 -6.47 -1.38 17.04
C LYS A 121 -7.30 -2.50 17.68
N LEU A 122 -6.92 -2.92 18.88
CA LEU A 122 -7.86 -3.67 19.73
C LEU A 122 -8.94 -2.67 20.17
N MET A 123 -10.19 -2.89 19.75
CA MET A 123 -11.32 -2.48 20.58
C MET A 123 -11.59 -3.59 21.59
#